data_AF-A0A946UQG3-F1
#
_entry.id   AF-A0A946UQG3-F1
#
_cell.length_a   1.000
_cell.length_b   1.000
_cell.length_c   1.000
_cell.angle_alpha   90.00
_cell.angle_beta   90.00
_cell.angle_gamma   90.00
#
_symmetry.space_group_name_H-M   'P 1'
#
loop_
_entity.id
_entity.type
_entity.pdbx_description
1 polymer ?
#
loop_
_entity_poly.entity_id
_entity_poly.type
_entity_poly.pdbx_seq_one_letter_code
_entity_poly.pdbx_strand_id
1 'polypeptide(L)'
;MLTHLQVRDFAIIDQVAVDFASGMTVLTGETGAGKSILVDALGLVLGERGSSQLVRSGAKRAEFSAEFDISRLNHVGAWLEQQALDQDGDCLLRRVVNADGRSRAFINGNAVTVQQLK
;
A
#
# COMPACT_ATOMS: atom_id res chain seq x y z
N MET A 1 0.55 -10.67 -8.00
CA MET A 1 1.69 -10.88 -7.09
C MET A 1 2.20 -9.51 -6.67
N LEU A 2 2.48 -9.27 -5.39
CA LEU A 2 3.12 -8.01 -4.96
C LEU A 2 4.49 -7.89 -5.63
N THR A 3 4.75 -6.78 -6.31
CA THR A 3 6.01 -6.50 -7.03
C THR A 3 6.78 -5.34 -6.40
N HIS A 4 6.08 -4.35 -5.84
CA HIS A 4 6.69 -3.19 -5.19
C HIS A 4 5.88 -2.77 -3.97
N LEU A 5 6.57 -2.35 -2.89
CA LEU A 5 5.97 -1.68 -1.74
C LEU A 5 6.79 -0.44 -1.41
N GLN A 6 6.14 0.71 -1.34
CA GLN A 6 6.75 1.96 -0.91
C GLN A 6 5.96 2.57 0.24
N VAL A 7 6.72 3.08 1.22
CA VAL A 7 6.20 3.69 2.44
C VAL A 7 6.94 5.01 2.67
N ARG A 8 6.21 6.06 3.03
CA ARG A 8 6.78 7.37 3.39
C ARG A 8 6.12 7.93 4.64
N ASP A 9 6.92 8.55 5.49
CA ASP A 9 6.50 9.28 6.68
C ASP A 9 5.60 8.47 7.63
N PHE A 10 5.95 7.20 7.85
CA PHE A 10 5.18 6.25 8.68
C PHE A 10 6.00 5.81 9.90
N ALA A 11 5.44 6.00 11.10
CA ALA A 11 6.13 5.75 12.36
C ALA A 11 7.53 6.41 12.41
N ILE A 12 8.59 5.61 12.47
CA ILE A 12 9.99 6.07 12.46
C ILE A 12 10.61 6.11 11.05
N ILE A 13 9.90 5.63 10.03
CA ILE A 13 10.37 5.57 8.65
C ILE A 13 10.13 6.91 7.96
N ASP A 14 11.18 7.47 7.36
CA ASP A 14 11.10 8.58 6.40
C ASP A 14 10.66 8.04 5.04
N GLN A 15 11.39 7.07 4.52
CA GLN A 15 11.10 6.42 3.26
C GLN A 15 11.70 5.02 3.23
N VAL A 16 10.88 4.04 2.83
CA VAL A 16 11.34 2.69 2.46
C VAL A 16 10.67 2.28 1.16
N ALA A 17 11.43 1.58 0.33
CA ALA A 17 10.95 0.93 -0.87
C ALA A 17 11.52 -0.49 -0.94
N VAL A 18 10.68 -1.45 -1.31
CA VAL A 18 11.05 -2.87 -1.41
C VAL A 18 10.50 -3.42 -2.72
N ASP A 19 11.40 -4.01 -3.53
CA ASP A 19 11.05 -4.77 -4.72
C ASP A 19 10.93 -6.25 -4.38
N PHE A 20 9.86 -6.88 -4.85
CA PHE A 20 9.56 -8.28 -4.59
C PHE A 20 9.75 -9.10 -5.86
N ALA A 21 10.48 -10.20 -5.74
CA ALA A 21 10.62 -11.20 -6.79
C ALA A 21 9.65 -12.38 -6.56
N SER A 22 9.41 -13.14 -7.63
CA SER A 22 8.52 -14.30 -7.57
C SER A 22 9.06 -15.36 -6.61
N GLY A 23 8.14 -16.03 -5.90
CA GLY A 23 8.49 -17.09 -4.95
C GLY A 23 8.46 -16.59 -3.51
N MET A 24 9.49 -16.90 -2.74
CA MET A 24 9.57 -16.59 -1.32
C MET A 24 10.49 -15.41 -1.06
N THR A 25 9.94 -14.33 -0.52
CA THR A 25 10.74 -13.19 -0.01
C THR A 25 10.95 -13.37 1.49
N VAL A 26 12.20 -13.30 1.95
CA VAL A 26 12.56 -13.37 3.37
C VAL A 26 12.98 -11.98 3.84
N LEU A 27 12.25 -11.43 4.80
CA LEU A 27 12.57 -10.17 5.47
C LEU A 27 13.34 -10.43 6.76
N THR A 28 14.62 -10.07 6.78
CA THR A 28 15.49 -10.16 7.95
C THR A 28 15.78 -8.78 8.54
N GLY A 29 16.02 -8.69 9.84
CA GLY A 29 16.42 -7.45 10.49
C GLY A 29 17.01 -7.71 11.88
N GLU A 30 17.88 -6.81 12.34
CA GLU A 30 18.55 -6.88 13.64
C GLU A 30 17.59 -6.58 14.80
N THR A 31 16.70 -5.60 14.61
CA THR A 31 15.68 -5.20 15.60
C THR A 31 14.27 -5.35 15.02
N GLY A 32 13.31 -5.68 15.89
CA GLY A 32 11.96 -6.11 15.50
C GLY A 32 11.07 -5.05 14.85
N ALA A 33 11.45 -3.77 14.86
CA ALA A 33 10.58 -2.69 14.38
C ALA A 33 10.47 -2.65 12.85
N GLY A 34 11.58 -2.69 12.11
CA GLY A 34 11.55 -2.47 10.65
C GLY A 34 10.71 -3.50 9.88
N LYS A 35 10.74 -4.77 10.32
CA LYS A 35 9.94 -5.84 9.71
C LYS A 35 8.45 -5.68 10.00
N SER A 36 8.07 -5.45 11.25
CA SER A 36 6.66 -5.28 11.61
C SER A 36 6.07 -4.04 10.94
N ILE A 37 6.82 -2.95 10.85
CA ILE A 37 6.41 -1.73 10.16
C ILE A 37 6.10 -2.01 8.67
N LEU A 38 6.89 -2.83 7.98
CA LEU A 38 6.59 -3.20 6.58
C LEU A 38 5.30 -4.03 6.46
N VAL A 39 5.07 -4.95 7.39
CA VAL A 39 3.84 -5.76 7.43
C VAL A 39 2.62 -4.88 7.70
N ASP A 40 2.72 -3.97 8.68
CA ASP A 40 1.66 -3.01 9.02
C ASP A 40 1.37 -2.07 7.83
N ALA A 41 2.41 -1.61 7.13
CA ALA A 41 2.25 -0.77 5.95
C ALA A 41 1.51 -1.49 4.81
N LEU A 42 1.78 -2.79 4.61
CA LEU A 42 1.05 -3.61 3.66
C LEU A 42 -0.42 -3.79 4.09
N GLY A 43 -0.69 -4.03 5.37
CA GLY A 43 -2.08 -4.07 5.89
C GLY A 43 -2.83 -2.76 5.62
N LEU A 44 -2.17 -1.62 5.86
CA LEU A 44 -2.75 -0.30 5.59
C LEU A 44 -3.03 -0.09 4.10
N VAL A 45 -2.14 -0.47 3.18
CA VAL A 45 -2.44 -0.29 1.75
C VAL A 45 -3.57 -1.20 1.27
N LEU A 46 -3.80 -2.34 1.93
CA LEU A 46 -4.89 -3.30 1.70
C LEU A 46 -6.20 -2.93 2.43
N GLY A 47 -6.31 -1.71 2.96
CA GLY A 47 -7.57 -1.19 3.51
C GLY A 47 -7.83 -1.48 4.99
N GLU A 48 -6.80 -1.86 5.77
CA GLU A 48 -6.93 -1.91 7.24
C GLU A 48 -7.24 -0.53 7.85
N ARG A 49 -7.53 -0.42 9.14
CA ARG A 49 -7.78 0.90 9.74
C ARG A 49 -6.46 1.62 10.00
N GLY A 50 -6.25 2.75 9.31
CA GLY A 50 -5.16 3.68 9.62
C GLY A 50 -5.56 4.65 10.72
N SER A 51 -4.63 4.95 11.62
CA SER A 51 -4.74 6.01 12.64
C SER A 51 -3.80 7.16 12.29
N SER A 52 -4.18 8.41 12.59
CA SER A 52 -3.29 9.57 12.43
C SER A 52 -2.03 9.48 13.30
N GLN A 53 -2.08 8.73 14.40
CA GLN A 53 -0.94 8.48 15.28
C GLN A 53 0.21 7.73 14.58
N LEU A 54 -0.07 7.15 13.42
CA LEU A 54 0.90 6.44 12.60
C LEU A 54 1.71 7.36 11.69
N VAL A 55 1.28 8.62 11.51
CA VAL A 55 2.03 9.61 10.74
C VAL A 55 3.27 10.02 11.52
N ARG A 56 4.43 9.98 10.87
CA ARG A 56 5.72 10.36 11.47
C ARG A 56 5.63 11.77 12.06
N SER A 57 6.20 11.95 13.25
CA SER A 57 6.23 13.27 13.91
C SER A 57 6.88 14.33 13.02
N GLY A 58 6.21 15.47 12.84
CA GLY A 58 6.64 16.55 11.96
C GLY A 58 6.20 16.40 10.49
N ALA A 59 5.70 15.25 10.06
CA ALA A 59 5.17 15.05 8.73
C ALA A 59 3.68 15.45 8.63
N LYS A 60 3.27 15.89 7.44
CA LYS A 60 1.87 16.27 7.18
C LYS A 60 0.95 15.07 6.93
N ARG A 61 1.52 13.99 6.39
CA ARG A 61 0.82 12.77 5.97
C ARG A 61 1.79 11.61 5.85
N ALA A 62 1.29 10.40 6.02
CA ALA A 62 1.96 9.15 5.63
C ALA A 62 1.40 8.68 4.27
N GLU A 63 2.27 8.11 3.44
CA GLU A 63 1.91 7.57 2.13
C GLU A 63 2.35 6.12 1.99
N PHE A 64 1.47 5.31 1.42
CA PHE A 64 1.68 3.88 1.19
C PHE A 64 1.30 3.57 -0.24
N SER A 65 2.12 2.80 -0.94
CA SER A 65 1.78 2.28 -2.25
C SER A 65 2.27 0.86 -2.43
N ALA A 66 1.43 0.02 -3.04
CA ALA A 66 1.77 -1.34 -3.39
C ALA A 66 1.36 -1.62 -4.83
N GLU A 67 2.26 -2.23 -5.59
CA GLU A 67 2.03 -2.64 -6.96
C GLU A 67 1.87 -4.15 -7.02
N PHE A 68 0.90 -4.59 -7.79
CA PHE A 68 0.60 -5.99 -8.00
C PHE A 68 0.57 -6.30 -9.49
N ASP A 69 1.36 -7.30 -9.91
CA ASP A 69 1.16 -7.97 -11.19
C ASP A 69 -0.13 -8.80 -11.10
N ILE A 70 -1.14 -8.41 -11.84
CA ILE A 70 -2.44 -9.08 -11.93
C ILE A 70 -2.66 -9.75 -13.29
N SER A 71 -1.63 -9.85 -14.13
CA SER A 71 -1.69 -10.40 -15.49
C SER A 71 -2.26 -11.83 -15.55
N ARG A 72 -2.10 -12.59 -14.45
CA ARG A 72 -2.61 -13.97 -14.30
C ARG A 72 -3.91 -14.06 -13.49
N LEU A 73 -4.49 -12.93 -13.09
CA LEU A 73 -5.66 -12.82 -12.22
C LEU A 73 -6.83 -12.20 -13.00
N ASN A 74 -7.33 -12.92 -14.01
CA ASN A 74 -8.38 -12.44 -14.92
C ASN A 74 -9.62 -11.89 -14.19
N HIS A 75 -9.99 -12.48 -13.04
CA HIS A 75 -11.13 -12.00 -12.24
C HIS A 75 -10.88 -10.63 -11.61
N VAL A 76 -9.64 -10.30 -11.24
CA VAL A 76 -9.27 -8.97 -10.74
C VAL A 76 -9.28 -7.96 -11.88
N GLY A 77 -8.70 -8.31 -13.03
CA GLY A 77 -8.73 -7.46 -14.22
C GLY A 77 -10.16 -7.11 -14.64
N ALA A 78 -11.05 -8.11 -14.72
CA ALA A 78 -12.46 -7.89 -15.04
C ALA A 78 -13.19 -7.03 -14.01
N TRP A 79 -12.88 -7.18 -12.72
CA TRP A 79 -13.45 -6.33 -11.67
C TRP A 79 -12.98 -4.87 -11.80
N LEU A 80 -11.70 -4.65 -12.09
CA LEU A 80 -11.16 -3.30 -12.30
C LEU A 80 -11.80 -2.63 -13.53
N GLU A 81 -11.93 -3.35 -14.64
CA GLU A 81 -12.58 -2.86 -15.86
C GLU A 81 -14.05 -2.45 -15.61
N GLN A 82 -14.81 -3.27 -14.88
CA GLN A 82 -16.19 -2.95 -14.50
C GLN A 82 -16.32 -1.67 -13.66
N GLN A 83 -15.26 -1.31 -12.91
CA GLN A 83 -15.22 -0.13 -12.07
C GLN A 83 -14.54 1.07 -12.77
N ALA A 84 -14.11 0.91 -14.02
CA ALA A 84 -13.27 1.87 -14.75
C ALA A 84 -11.96 2.22 -13.99
N LEU A 85 -11.31 1.19 -13.45
CA LEU A 85 -10.07 1.26 -12.68
C LEU A 85 -8.94 0.44 -13.32
N ASP A 86 -9.13 -0.10 -14.52
CA ASP A 86 -8.19 -0.99 -15.19
C ASP A 86 -6.88 -0.29 -15.60
N GLN A 87 -5.79 -1.07 -15.56
CA GLN A 87 -4.47 -0.69 -16.05
C GLN A 87 -3.76 -1.98 -16.48
N ASP A 88 -3.40 -2.09 -17.75
CA ASP A 88 -2.98 -3.32 -18.43
C ASP A 88 -2.10 -4.26 -17.59
N GLY A 89 -2.70 -5.30 -17.00
CA GLY A 89 -1.99 -6.34 -16.25
C GLY A 89 -1.45 -5.93 -14.88
N ASP A 90 -1.62 -4.68 -14.46
CA ASP A 90 -1.08 -4.12 -13.21
C ASP A 90 -2.17 -3.50 -12.32
N CYS A 91 -1.92 -3.52 -11.02
CA CYS A 91 -2.77 -2.86 -10.03
C CYS A 91 -1.91 -2.12 -9.01
N LEU A 92 -2.00 -0.79 -9.03
CA LEU A 92 -1.38 0.11 -8.08
C LEU A 92 -2.41 0.53 -7.03
N LEU A 93 -2.24 0.01 -5.81
CA LEU A 93 -2.95 0.49 -4.64
C LEU A 93 -2.15 1.62 -4.01
N ARG A 94 -2.81 2.72 -3.66
CA ARG A 94 -2.19 3.82 -2.91
C ARG A 94 -3.11 4.30 -1.81
N ARG A 95 -2.52 4.57 -0.64
CA ARG A 95 -3.19 5.16 0.51
C ARG A 95 -2.43 6.34 1.05
N VAL A 96 -3.16 7.38 1.43
CA VAL A 96 -2.62 8.57 2.08
C VAL A 96 -3.38 8.80 3.38
N VAL A 97 -2.66 8.87 4.50
CA VAL A 97 -3.22 9.15 5.83
C VAL A 97 -2.65 10.47 6.32
N ASN A 98 -3.49 11.47 6.50
CA ASN A 98 -3.08 12.78 7.00
C ASN A 98 -2.94 12.77 8.53
N ALA A 99 -2.11 13.66 9.06
CA ALA A 99 -1.95 13.85 10.50
C ALA A 99 -3.27 14.28 11.21
N ASP A 100 -4.24 14.80 10.46
CA ASP A 100 -5.57 15.15 10.96
C ASP A 100 -6.56 13.96 11.00
N GLY A 101 -6.12 12.76 10.64
CA GLY A 101 -6.93 11.53 10.64
C GLY A 101 -7.70 11.26 9.36
N ARG A 102 -7.72 12.19 8.40
CA ARG A 102 -8.35 11.93 7.10
C ARG A 102 -7.50 10.96 6.28
N SER A 103 -8.16 9.97 5.69
CA SER A 103 -7.54 8.96 4.83
C SER A 103 -8.11 9.05 3.42
N ARG A 104 -7.27 8.87 2.40
CA ARG A 104 -7.67 8.72 1.00
C ARG A 104 -7.08 7.45 0.43
N ALA A 105 -7.85 6.77 -0.41
CA ALA A 105 -7.46 5.54 -1.09
C ALA A 105 -7.54 5.77 -2.60
N PHE A 106 -6.65 5.10 -3.33
CA PHE A 106 -6.58 5.15 -4.78
C PHE A 106 -6.28 3.77 -5.35
N ILE A 107 -6.84 3.49 -6.51
CA ILE A 107 -6.51 2.34 -7.36
C ILE A 107 -6.19 2.90 -8.74
N ASN A 108 -5.01 2.58 -9.27
CA ASN A 108 -4.56 3.02 -10.60
C ASN A 108 -4.73 4.53 -10.83
N GLY A 109 -4.44 5.32 -9.79
CA GLY A 109 -4.54 6.78 -9.79
C GLY A 109 -5.94 7.35 -9.52
N ASN A 110 -6.99 6.54 -9.59
CA ASN A 110 -8.38 6.96 -9.35
C ASN A 110 -8.73 6.91 -7.87
N ALA A 111 -9.44 7.92 -7.36
CA ALA A 111 -9.88 7.95 -5.97
C ALA A 111 -10.99 6.91 -5.73
N VAL A 112 -10.82 6.09 -4.69
CA VAL A 112 -11.77 5.03 -4.32
C VAL A 112 -12.10 5.08 -2.84
N THR A 113 -13.11 4.32 -2.43
CA THR A 113 -13.37 4.07 -1.01
C THR A 113 -12.35 3.11 -0.43
N VAL A 114 -12.07 3.22 0.88
CA VAL A 114 -11.19 2.25 1.57
C VAL A 114 -11.75 0.82 1.51
N GLN A 115 -13.08 0.68 1.41
CA GLN A 115 -13.72 -0.62 1.28
C GLN A 115 -13.41 -1.30 -0.06
N GLN A 116 -13.19 -0.54 -1.13
CA GLN A 116 -12.78 -1.08 -2.43
C GLN A 116 -11.34 -1.60 -2.47
N LEU A 117 -10.53 -1.32 -1.43
CA LEU A 117 -9.19 -1.90 -1.28
C LEU A 117 -9.20 -3.32 -0.68
N LYS A 118 -10.36 -3.78 -0.19
CA LYS A 118 -10.53 -5.06 0.50
C LYS A 118 -11.09 -6.16 -0.39
#